data_AF-A0AAN4YDI0-F1
#
_entry.id   AF-A0AAN4YDI0-F1
#
_cell.length_a   1.000
_cell.length_b   1.000
_cell.length_c   1.000
_cell.angle_alpha   90.00
_cell.angle_beta   90.00
_cell.angle_gamma   90.00
#
_symmetry.space_group_name_H-M   'P 1'
#
loop_
_entity.id
_entity.type
_entity.pdbx_description
1 polymer ?
#
loop_
_entity_poly.entity_id
_entity_poly.type
_entity_poly.pdbx_seq_one_letter_code
_entity_poly.pdbx_strand_id
1 'polypeptide(L)'
;MRALSLASLIGIASAACPYMTGELERRDTGTDDATAATEEFLSQYYMADNDTFLTSDVGGPIEDQNSLQVGDRGPTLLEDFIFRQKIQRFDHERVPERAVHARGVGAHGVFTSYGDYSNITAASFLGAEGKETPVFVRFSTVAGSRGSSDLARDVHGFATRFYTDEGNFGMSNS
;
A
#
# COMPACT_ATOMS: atom_id res chain seq x y z
N MET A 1 12.59 -53.07 31.94
CA MET A 1 12.15 -51.68 32.18
C MET A 1 11.67 -51.10 30.86
N ARG A 2 10.43 -50.60 30.81
CA ARG A 2 9.74 -50.08 29.62
C ARG A 2 10.23 -48.65 29.32
N ALA A 3 10.49 -48.33 28.05
CA ALA A 3 10.56 -46.95 27.58
C ALA A 3 9.66 -46.82 26.35
N LEU A 4 8.45 -46.28 26.56
CA LEU A 4 7.54 -45.86 25.48
C LEU A 4 8.00 -44.47 25.04
N SER A 5 8.50 -44.34 23.81
CA SER A 5 8.77 -43.03 23.19
C SER A 5 7.47 -42.47 22.62
N LEU A 6 6.88 -41.48 23.30
CA LEU A 6 5.75 -40.70 22.79
C LEU A 6 6.30 -39.70 21.76
N ALA A 7 6.16 -39.99 20.47
CA ALA A 7 6.39 -39.01 19.42
C ALA A 7 5.20 -38.04 19.38
N SER A 8 5.38 -36.83 19.88
CA SER A 8 4.40 -35.75 19.76
C SER A 8 4.33 -35.28 18.31
N LEU A 9 3.26 -35.63 17.60
CA LEU A 9 2.90 -35.02 16.34
C LEU A 9 2.58 -33.54 16.58
N ILE A 10 3.54 -32.66 16.26
CA ILE A 10 3.29 -31.23 16.10
C ILE A 10 2.54 -31.08 14.78
N GLY A 11 1.21 -31.02 14.86
CA GLY A 11 0.37 -30.61 13.74
C GLY A 11 0.55 -29.11 13.51
N ILE A 12 1.19 -28.74 12.40
CA ILE A 12 1.20 -27.36 11.91
C ILE A 12 -0.22 -27.09 11.42
N ALA A 13 -1.01 -26.36 12.21
CA ALA A 13 -2.30 -25.85 11.76
C ALA A 13 -2.04 -24.64 10.84
N SER A 14 -2.15 -24.84 9.52
CA SER A 14 -2.21 -23.73 8.57
C SER A 14 -3.66 -23.25 8.46
N ALA A 15 -3.94 -22.06 9.00
CA ALA A 15 -5.16 -21.33 8.71
C ALA A 15 -5.01 -20.62 7.35
N ALA A 16 -4.97 -21.38 6.26
CA ALA A 16 -5.01 -20.82 4.91
C ALA A 16 -6.48 -20.75 4.46
N CYS A 17 -6.91 -19.57 4.00
CA CYS A 17 -8.23 -19.42 3.39
C CYS A 17 -8.29 -20.31 2.13
N PRO A 18 -9.24 -21.26 2.02
CA PRO A 18 -9.27 -22.23 0.91
C PRO A 18 -9.51 -21.59 -0.47
N TYR A 19 -9.79 -20.28 -0.51
CA TYR A 19 -10.06 -19.52 -1.73
C TYR A 19 -8.93 -18.57 -2.14
N MET A 20 -7.84 -18.51 -1.37
CA MET A 20 -6.68 -17.67 -1.70
C MET A 20 -5.44 -18.57 -1.69
N THR A 21 -4.78 -18.70 -2.85
CA THR A 21 -3.37 -19.08 -2.87
C THR A 21 -2.63 -17.99 -2.10
N GLY A 22 -1.84 -18.35 -1.09
CA GLY A 22 -1.23 -17.39 -0.14
C GLY A 22 -0.22 -16.40 -0.75
N GLU A 23 -0.21 -16.26 -2.07
CA GLU A 23 0.64 -15.38 -2.84
C GLU A 23 -0.17 -14.14 -3.21
N LEU A 24 0.19 -13.01 -2.60
CA LEU A 24 -0.40 -11.71 -2.90
C LEU A 24 0.53 -11.01 -3.90
N GLU A 25 0.18 -11.10 -5.17
CA GLU A 25 0.86 -10.34 -6.21
C GLU A 25 0.23 -8.96 -6.36
N ARG A 26 1.04 -7.98 -6.75
CA ARG A 26 0.52 -6.72 -7.27
C ARG A 26 -0.40 -7.06 -8.45
N ARG A 27 -1.59 -6.45 -8.50
CA ARG A 27 -2.46 -6.58 -9.68
C ARG A 27 -1.69 -6.11 -10.90
N ASP A 28 -1.33 -7.05 -11.78
CA ASP A 28 -0.80 -6.74 -13.11
C ASP A 28 -1.98 -6.25 -13.96
N THR A 29 -1.77 -5.19 -14.74
CA THR A 29 -2.82 -4.45 -15.47
C THR A 29 -3.28 -5.20 -16.72
N GLY A 30 -3.67 -6.45 -16.55
CA GLY A 30 -4.25 -7.29 -17.59
C GLY A 30 -5.77 -7.26 -17.54
N THR A 31 -6.37 -6.61 -18.55
CA THR A 31 -7.76 -6.76 -19.02
C THR A 31 -8.88 -6.42 -18.00
N ASP A 32 -9.40 -5.19 -18.08
CA ASP A 32 -10.81 -4.76 -17.88
C ASP A 32 -10.84 -3.36 -17.24
N ASP A 33 -10.65 -2.34 -18.08
CA ASP A 33 -9.95 -1.13 -17.63
C ASP A 33 -10.88 0.01 -17.19
N ALA A 34 -11.74 -0.28 -16.22
CA ALA A 34 -12.46 0.78 -15.52
C ALA A 34 -11.45 1.78 -14.89
N THR A 35 -10.34 1.30 -14.36
CA THR A 35 -9.31 2.15 -13.72
C THR A 35 -8.28 2.78 -14.67
N ALA A 36 -8.45 2.67 -15.99
CA ALA A 36 -7.47 3.11 -17.00
C ALA A 36 -6.94 4.53 -16.76
N ALA A 37 -7.85 5.49 -16.53
CA ALA A 37 -7.48 6.89 -16.32
C ALA A 37 -6.67 7.11 -15.03
N THR A 38 -6.91 6.29 -13.99
CA THR A 38 -6.10 6.35 -12.76
C THR A 38 -4.73 5.75 -12.99
N GLU A 39 -4.67 4.64 -13.70
CA GLU A 39 -3.42 3.93 -13.93
C GLU A 39 -2.51 4.69 -14.90
N GLU A 40 -3.08 5.35 -15.91
CA GLU A 40 -2.36 6.28 -16.77
C GLU A 40 -1.69 7.38 -15.94
N PHE A 41 -2.42 8.01 -15.02
CA PHE A 41 -1.86 9.03 -14.13
C PHE A 41 -0.79 8.48 -13.18
N LEU A 42 -0.98 7.28 -12.64
CA LEU A 42 -0.03 6.67 -11.69
C LEU A 42 1.21 6.09 -12.36
N SER A 43 1.11 5.73 -13.65
CA SER A 43 2.19 5.09 -14.41
C SER A 43 3.50 5.89 -14.39
N GLN A 44 3.42 7.22 -14.40
CA GLN A 44 4.59 8.10 -14.35
C GLN A 44 5.38 8.03 -13.04
N TYR A 45 4.80 7.48 -11.97
CA TYR A 45 5.42 7.34 -10.65
C TYR A 45 5.89 5.90 -10.37
N TYR A 46 5.60 4.96 -11.25
CA TYR A 46 6.07 3.58 -11.10
C TYR A 46 7.51 3.46 -11.60
N MET A 47 8.36 2.87 -10.76
CA MET A 47 9.76 2.58 -11.08
C MET A 47 9.92 1.07 -11.21
N ALA A 48 10.61 0.63 -12.27
CA ALA A 48 10.93 -0.76 -12.51
C ALA A 48 12.43 -1.00 -12.27
N ASP A 49 12.75 -1.84 -11.28
CA ASP A 49 14.13 -2.07 -10.82
C ASP A 49 14.67 -3.47 -11.21
N ASN A 50 14.06 -4.15 -12.18
CA ASN A 50 14.42 -5.52 -12.56
C ASN A 50 15.75 -5.63 -13.33
N ASP A 51 16.05 -4.68 -14.22
CA ASP A 51 17.24 -4.66 -15.08
C ASP A 51 18.08 -3.38 -14.89
N THR A 52 18.10 -2.84 -13.66
CA THR A 52 18.82 -1.61 -13.33
C THR A 52 19.93 -1.86 -12.30
N PHE A 53 20.94 -0.98 -12.29
CA PHE A 53 21.93 -0.98 -11.22
C PHE A 53 21.35 -0.34 -9.96
N LEU A 54 21.75 -0.83 -8.79
CA LEU A 54 21.49 -0.13 -7.53
C LEU A 54 22.15 1.25 -7.58
N THR A 55 21.40 2.30 -7.26
CA THR A 55 21.90 3.69 -7.27
C THR A 55 21.67 4.40 -5.95
N SER A 56 22.40 5.50 -5.74
CA SER A 56 22.12 6.43 -4.64
C SER A 56 20.94 7.35 -4.98
N ASP A 57 20.35 8.06 -4.01
CA ASP A 57 19.23 8.98 -4.26
C ASP A 57 19.60 10.15 -5.20
N VAL A 58 20.90 10.43 -5.37
CA VAL A 58 21.41 11.45 -6.31
C VAL A 58 21.88 10.85 -7.64
N GLY A 59 21.62 9.56 -7.87
CA GLY A 59 22.10 8.79 -9.01
C GLY A 59 23.51 8.22 -8.80
N GLY A 60 24.00 7.53 -9.83
CA GLY A 60 25.30 6.85 -9.79
C GLY A 60 25.20 5.41 -9.26
N PRO A 61 25.78 4.41 -9.95
CA PRO A 61 25.81 3.04 -9.48
C PRO A 61 26.57 2.90 -8.15
N ILE A 62 26.04 2.10 -7.23
CA ILE A 62 26.63 1.85 -5.91
C ILE A 62 26.66 0.35 -5.58
N GLU A 63 27.53 0.00 -4.62
CA GLU A 63 27.50 -1.28 -3.91
C GLU A 63 27.24 -0.98 -2.42
N ASP A 64 26.45 -1.80 -1.74
CA ASP A 64 25.96 -1.53 -0.37
C ASP A 64 26.15 -2.70 0.61
N GLN A 65 26.90 -3.73 0.21
CA GLN A 65 27.11 -4.93 1.01
C GLN A 65 28.12 -4.70 2.15
N ASN A 66 29.04 -3.75 1.98
CA ASN A 66 30.09 -3.43 2.93
C ASN A 66 30.13 -1.94 3.20
N SER A 67 30.34 -1.54 4.46
CA SER A 67 30.63 -0.15 4.82
C SER A 67 32.09 0.19 4.54
N LEU A 68 32.38 1.46 4.23
CA LEU A 68 33.75 1.94 4.07
C LEU A 68 34.44 2.03 5.45
N GLN A 69 35.55 1.30 5.60
CA GLN A 69 36.27 1.14 6.86
C GLN A 69 37.77 1.39 6.70
N VAL A 70 38.46 1.72 7.80
CA VAL A 70 39.94 1.81 7.82
C VAL A 70 40.56 0.41 7.90
N GLY A 71 40.68 -0.26 6.75
CA GLY A 71 41.10 -1.66 6.64
C GLY A 71 39.99 -2.66 7.02
N ASP A 72 40.19 -3.94 6.72
CA ASP A 72 39.14 -4.98 6.75
C ASP A 72 38.46 -5.21 8.12
N ARG A 73 39.07 -4.74 9.21
CA ARG A 73 38.52 -4.84 10.57
C ARG A 73 38.62 -3.51 11.32
N GLY A 74 38.62 -2.40 10.58
CA GLY A 74 38.70 -1.06 11.12
C GLY A 74 37.35 -0.44 11.45
N PRO A 75 37.34 0.75 12.06
CA PRO A 75 36.12 1.53 12.24
C PRO A 75 35.59 2.06 10.90
N THR A 76 34.27 2.25 10.81
CA THR A 76 33.59 2.89 9.67
C THR A 76 33.94 4.36 9.56
N LEU A 77 34.16 4.84 8.33
CA LEU A 77 34.48 6.23 8.04
C LEU A 77 33.22 7.10 7.87
N LEU A 78 33.28 8.34 8.35
CA LEU A 78 32.18 9.31 8.23
C LEU A 78 31.99 9.82 6.78
N GLU A 79 33.01 9.67 5.94
CA GLU A 79 32.97 10.02 4.52
C GLU A 79 32.16 9.02 3.67
N ASP A 80 31.74 7.89 4.27
CA ASP A 80 30.82 6.95 3.63
C ASP A 80 29.42 7.56 3.48
N PHE A 81 29.20 8.23 2.35
CA PHE A 81 27.92 8.85 2.05
C PHE A 81 26.85 7.83 1.68
N ILE A 82 27.21 6.67 1.13
CA ILE A 82 26.29 5.61 0.70
C ILE A 82 25.61 5.00 1.94
N PHE A 83 26.43 4.58 2.92
CA PHE A 83 25.93 4.06 4.17
C PHE A 83 25.04 5.07 4.90
N ARG A 84 25.50 6.32 5.01
CA ARG A 84 24.76 7.37 5.72
C ARG A 84 23.42 7.67 5.06
N GLN A 85 23.37 7.78 3.74
CA GLN A 85 22.13 8.03 3.02
C GLN A 85 21.13 6.90 3.22
N LYS A 86 21.56 5.64 3.04
CA LYS A 86 20.71 4.47 3.20
C LYS A 86 20.11 4.38 4.61
N ILE A 87 20.94 4.54 5.64
CA ILE A 87 20.48 4.53 7.05
C ILE A 87 19.58 5.73 7.34
N GLN A 88 19.91 6.92 6.84
CA GLN A 88 19.08 8.10 7.04
C GLN A 88 17.67 7.92 6.45
N ARG A 89 17.55 7.35 5.25
CA ARG A 89 16.25 7.06 4.62
C ARG A 89 15.46 6.03 5.42
N PHE A 90 16.13 4.98 5.92
CA PHE A 90 15.53 3.96 6.76
C PHE A 90 15.02 4.54 8.10
N ASP A 91 15.84 5.33 8.79
CA ASP A 91 15.50 5.93 10.09
C ASP A 91 14.29 6.87 9.99
N HIS A 92 14.07 7.48 8.81
CA HIS A 92 12.98 8.42 8.56
C HIS A 92 11.82 7.84 7.74
N GLU A 93 11.73 6.50 7.60
CA GLU A 93 10.63 5.86 6.89
C GLU A 93 9.27 6.05 7.60
N ARG A 94 9.30 6.24 8.93
CA ARG A 94 8.09 6.33 9.75
C ARG A 94 7.53 7.74 9.78
N VAL A 95 6.42 7.93 9.09
CA VAL A 95 5.51 9.09 9.25
C VAL A 95 4.49 8.82 10.36
N PRO A 96 4.07 9.83 11.15
CA PRO A 96 3.05 9.67 12.18
C PRO A 96 1.78 9.00 11.63
N GLU A 97 1.18 8.13 12.44
CA GLU A 97 -0.11 7.54 12.11
C GLU A 97 -1.25 8.56 12.23
N ARG A 98 -2.41 8.25 11.63
CA ARG A 98 -3.62 9.06 11.81
C ARG A 98 -4.06 9.01 13.27
N ALA A 99 -4.52 10.14 13.81
CA ALA A 99 -5.00 10.21 15.20
C ALA A 99 -6.16 9.24 15.49
N VAL A 100 -7.00 8.98 14.49
CA VAL A 100 -8.04 7.95 14.46
C VAL A 100 -8.01 7.27 13.10
N HIS A 101 -8.56 6.06 13.00
CA HIS A 101 -8.53 5.29 11.75
C HIS A 101 -7.12 4.96 11.25
N ALA A 102 -6.19 4.68 12.16
CA ALA A 102 -4.80 4.37 11.83
C ALA A 102 -4.67 3.06 11.05
N ARG A 103 -5.38 2.01 11.47
CA ARG A 103 -5.45 0.73 10.74
C ARG A 103 -6.47 0.81 9.60
N GLY A 104 -6.05 0.45 8.39
CA GLY A 104 -6.95 0.43 7.24
C GLY A 104 -6.27 0.01 5.94
N VAL A 105 -7.09 -0.36 4.97
CA VAL A 105 -6.68 -0.81 3.62
C VAL A 105 -7.39 0.05 2.57
N GLY A 106 -6.74 0.27 1.43
CA GLY A 106 -7.30 1.03 0.33
C GLY A 106 -7.31 0.27 -0.98
N ALA A 107 -8.22 0.64 -1.87
CA ALA A 107 -8.35 0.07 -3.20
C ALA A 107 -8.78 1.14 -4.22
N HIS A 108 -8.30 0.99 -5.45
CA HIS A 108 -8.74 1.76 -6.61
C HIS A 108 -9.96 1.09 -7.27
N GLY A 109 -10.82 1.90 -7.86
CA GLY A 109 -11.99 1.43 -8.60
C GLY A 109 -12.65 2.55 -9.40
N VAL A 110 -13.86 2.28 -9.89
CA VAL A 110 -14.67 3.24 -10.64
C VAL A 110 -16.08 3.31 -10.06
N PHE A 111 -16.59 4.53 -10.02
CA PHE A 111 -17.99 4.81 -9.82
C PHE A 111 -18.65 5.14 -11.16
N THR A 112 -19.78 4.52 -11.47
CA THR A 112 -20.56 4.80 -12.68
C THR A 112 -21.93 5.35 -12.28
N SER A 113 -22.29 6.54 -12.75
CA SER A 113 -23.62 7.11 -12.50
C SER A 113 -24.70 6.34 -13.26
N TYR A 114 -25.80 6.00 -12.61
CA TYR A 114 -26.93 5.30 -13.24
C TYR A 114 -27.88 6.22 -14.02
N GLY A 115 -27.71 7.54 -13.92
CA GLY A 115 -28.64 8.49 -14.52
C GLY A 115 -28.05 9.90 -14.58
N ASP A 116 -28.79 10.80 -15.21
CA ASP A 116 -28.58 12.24 -15.06
C ASP A 116 -29.37 12.76 -13.86
N TYR A 117 -28.65 13.27 -12.86
CA TYR A 117 -29.20 13.84 -11.63
C TYR A 117 -29.10 15.38 -11.59
N SER A 118 -28.95 16.03 -12.75
CA SER A 118 -28.92 17.49 -12.89
C SER A 118 -30.16 18.20 -12.32
N ASN A 119 -31.27 17.48 -12.16
CA ASN A 119 -32.49 17.95 -11.52
C ASN A 119 -32.37 18.10 -9.99
N ILE A 120 -31.40 17.44 -9.34
CA ILE A 120 -31.20 17.43 -7.88
C ILE A 120 -29.88 18.09 -7.49
N THR A 121 -28.82 17.90 -8.30
CA THR A 121 -27.48 18.37 -7.99
C THR A 121 -26.76 18.86 -9.24
N ALA A 122 -25.91 19.87 -9.08
CA ALA A 122 -25.00 20.33 -10.14
C ALA A 122 -23.67 19.55 -10.14
N ALA A 123 -23.53 18.51 -9.33
CA ALA A 123 -22.29 17.74 -9.24
C ALA A 123 -22.02 16.98 -10.55
N SER A 124 -20.94 17.36 -11.23
CA SER A 124 -20.60 16.84 -12.56
C SER A 124 -20.47 15.32 -12.65
N PHE A 125 -19.99 14.63 -11.61
CA PHE A 125 -19.87 13.17 -11.60
C PHE A 125 -21.23 12.42 -11.59
N LEU A 126 -22.33 13.14 -11.36
CA LEU A 126 -23.71 12.63 -11.38
C LEU A 126 -24.55 13.22 -12.53
N GLY A 127 -23.95 14.04 -13.39
CA GLY A 127 -24.68 14.81 -14.42
C GLY A 127 -24.97 14.06 -15.73
N ALA A 128 -24.65 12.77 -15.82
CA ALA A 128 -24.95 11.96 -17.01
C ALA A 128 -25.03 10.47 -16.65
N GLU A 129 -25.96 9.76 -17.30
CA GLU A 129 -26.05 8.30 -17.23
C GLU A 129 -24.80 7.65 -17.85
N GLY A 130 -24.25 6.64 -17.17
CA GLY A 130 -23.05 5.92 -17.61
C GLY A 130 -21.75 6.69 -17.39
N LYS A 131 -21.76 7.88 -16.78
CA LYS A 131 -20.54 8.63 -16.50
C LYS A 131 -19.68 7.88 -15.50
N GLU A 132 -18.49 7.48 -15.93
CA GLU A 132 -17.48 6.83 -15.10
C GLU A 132 -16.59 7.86 -14.42
N THR A 133 -16.34 7.67 -13.13
CA THR A 133 -15.51 8.54 -12.30
C THR A 133 -14.56 7.66 -11.50
N PRO A 134 -13.24 7.86 -11.62
CA PRO A 134 -12.28 7.09 -10.84
C PRO A 134 -12.41 7.38 -9.34
N VAL A 135 -12.26 6.33 -8.53
CA VAL A 135 -12.36 6.43 -7.08
C VAL A 135 -11.21 5.73 -6.36
N PHE A 136 -10.86 6.26 -5.20
CA PHE A 136 -10.02 5.58 -4.22
C PHE A 136 -10.80 5.44 -2.92
N VAL A 137 -10.98 4.19 -2.48
CA VAL A 137 -11.69 3.87 -1.24
C VAL A 137 -10.69 3.43 -0.19
N ARG A 138 -10.87 3.87 1.06
CA ARG A 138 -10.14 3.39 2.22
C ARG A 138 -11.11 2.93 3.31
N PHE A 139 -10.94 1.67 3.72
CA PHE A 139 -11.60 1.07 4.87
C PHE A 139 -10.69 1.14 6.10
N SER A 140 -11.25 1.30 7.29
CA SER A 140 -10.45 1.39 8.52
C SER A 140 -11.23 1.06 9.78
N THR A 141 -10.57 0.56 10.82
CA THR A 141 -11.09 0.56 12.20
C THR A 141 -10.96 1.97 12.79
N VAL A 142 -11.37 2.27 14.04
CA VAL A 142 -11.31 3.63 14.63
C VAL A 142 -10.23 3.75 15.67
N ALA A 143 -10.29 2.90 16.71
CA ALA A 143 -9.55 3.07 17.96
C ALA A 143 -8.15 2.44 17.94
N GLY A 144 -7.94 1.44 17.08
CA GLY A 144 -6.67 0.72 17.01
C GLY A 144 -5.57 1.50 16.28
N SER A 145 -4.34 1.44 16.79
CA SER A 145 -3.12 1.89 16.08
C SER A 145 -2.91 1.10 14.78
N ARG A 146 -1.97 1.53 13.93
CA ARG A 146 -1.71 0.95 12.59
C ARG A 146 -1.44 -0.57 12.58
N GLY A 147 -0.93 -1.12 13.69
CA GLY A 147 -0.65 -2.56 13.85
C GLY A 147 -1.75 -3.39 14.52
N SER A 148 -2.93 -2.82 14.75
CA SER A 148 -4.06 -3.51 15.39
C SER A 148 -4.70 -4.56 14.47
N SER A 149 -5.47 -5.49 15.06
CA SER A 149 -6.19 -6.54 14.33
C SER A 149 -7.35 -5.98 13.51
N ASP A 150 -7.51 -6.48 12.28
CA ASP A 150 -8.64 -6.12 11.40
C ASP A 150 -9.99 -6.68 11.90
N LEU A 151 -9.97 -7.72 12.74
CA LEU A 151 -11.19 -8.39 13.25
C LEU A 151 -11.63 -7.86 14.62
N ALA A 152 -11.04 -6.74 15.07
CA ALA A 152 -11.45 -6.12 16.32
C ALA A 152 -12.91 -5.63 16.23
N ARG A 153 -13.65 -5.76 17.34
CA ARG A 153 -15.00 -5.20 17.43
C ARG A 153 -14.88 -3.68 17.57
N ASP A 154 -15.02 -2.98 16.44
CA ASP A 154 -14.91 -1.54 16.35
C ASP A 154 -15.87 -0.98 15.28
N VAL A 155 -16.07 0.33 15.27
CA VAL A 155 -16.71 1.01 14.13
C VAL A 155 -15.75 0.98 12.95
N HIS A 156 -16.30 0.85 11.75
CA HIS A 156 -15.53 0.76 10.52
C HIS A 156 -15.77 2.00 9.67
N GLY A 157 -14.73 2.79 9.49
CA GLY A 157 -14.74 3.96 8.61
C GLY A 157 -14.74 3.54 7.15
N PHE A 158 -15.51 4.25 6.33
CA PHE A 158 -15.60 4.08 4.89
C PHE A 158 -15.38 5.44 4.23
N ALA A 159 -14.19 5.66 3.66
CA ALA A 159 -13.84 6.91 3.01
C ALA A 159 -13.61 6.70 1.51
N THR A 160 -14.40 7.39 0.69
CA THR A 160 -14.29 7.38 -0.78
C THR A 160 -13.88 8.74 -1.27
N ARG A 161 -12.83 8.79 -2.07
CA ARG A 161 -12.46 9.95 -2.86
C ARG A 161 -12.88 9.75 -4.30
N PHE A 162 -13.62 10.71 -4.84
CA PHE A 162 -14.00 10.78 -6.25
C PHE A 162 -13.11 11.79 -6.95
N TYR A 163 -12.45 11.35 -8.02
CA TYR A 163 -11.63 12.19 -8.88
C TYR A 163 -12.50 12.72 -10.02
N THR A 164 -13.23 13.80 -9.75
CA THR A 164 -14.16 14.40 -10.72
C THR A 164 -13.45 15.44 -11.59
N ASP A 165 -14.02 15.76 -12.75
CA ASP A 165 -13.55 16.79 -13.67
C ASP A 165 -13.66 18.22 -13.10
N GLU A 166 -14.51 18.43 -12.11
CA GLU A 166 -14.69 19.70 -11.41
C GLU A 166 -14.02 19.73 -10.01
N GLY A 167 -13.15 18.76 -9.74
CA GLY A 167 -12.34 18.70 -8.53
C GLY A 167 -12.50 17.42 -7.72
N ASN A 168 -11.71 17.31 -6.66
CA ASN A 168 -11.73 16.11 -5.82
C ASN A 168 -12.83 16.21 -4.77
N PHE A 169 -13.78 15.29 -4.82
CA PHE A 169 -14.83 15.17 -3.81
C PHE A 169 -14.50 14.05 -2.82
N GLY A 170 -14.56 14.35 -1.53
CA GLY A 170 -14.33 13.39 -0.46
C GLY A 170 -15.63 13.08 0.27
N MET A 171 -16.01 11.81 0.30
CA MET A 171 -17.11 11.31 1.11
C MET A 171 -16.54 10.40 2.20
N SER A 172 -16.71 10.76 3.46
CA SER A 172 -16.26 9.97 4.59
C SER A 172 -17.42 9.63 5.50
N ASN A 173 -17.62 8.34 5.75
CA ASN A 173 -18.47 7.85 6.84
C ASN A 173 -17.57 7.41 8.00
N SER A 174 -17.81 7.98 9.18
CA SER A 174 -17.09 7.70 10.42
C SER A 174 -17.96 6.98 11.42
#